data_AF-A0A521RVU9-F1
#
_entry.id   AF-A0A521RVU9-F1
#
_cell.length_a   1.000
_cell.length_b   1.000
_cell.length_c   1.000
_cell.angle_alpha   90.00
_cell.angle_beta   90.00
_cell.angle_gamma   90.00
#
_symmetry.space_group_name_H-M   'P 1'
#
loop_
_entity.id
_entity.type
_entity.pdbx_description
1 polymer ?
#
loop_
_entity_poly.entity_id
_entity_poly.type
_entity_poly.pdbx_seq_one_letter_code
_entity_poly.pdbx_strand_id
1 'polypeptide(L)'
;MTPSTSSSPLRSFSAPTSPSRTPSATPSSVRPRDSATPAKIAMRIAWAATNATTSQSICRGSHTRSEARAVLCGDGLLTVRARRRAPAHRPGGARLVRLRMIPREERFFDMFSEDAANVLGAARLLEAMLRSYDAIDRRAGEIRDAEHRGDEISHTIGHRLESTFVTPFDREEIHALISGLDDVLDYIEEVADTFVLYHVEAPTAVAVEQAAIVVRQCEQLHQALTHLRGFKHLEKYWIEVHRLENEGDQLARKAIADLFSSGADPLEVIKWKEIYGLLEATIDKCEDVANIIERITIKHA
;
A
#
# COMPACT_ATOMS: atom_id res chain seq x y z
N MET A 1 4.13 -49.40 -63.54
CA MET A 1 4.96 -50.47 -64.13
C MET A 1 6.38 -49.94 -64.27
N THR A 2 7.31 -50.50 -63.50
CA THR A 2 8.78 -50.36 -63.60
C THR A 2 9.35 -51.39 -64.58
N PRO A 3 10.63 -51.28 -65.04
CA PRO A 3 11.82 -51.85 -64.34
C PRO A 3 13.07 -50.89 -64.39
N SER A 4 13.98 -50.74 -63.41
CA SER A 4 15.12 -51.59 -62.92
C SER A 4 16.08 -52.07 -64.04
N THR A 5 17.41 -51.90 -64.09
CA THR A 5 18.52 -51.89 -63.09
C THR A 5 19.88 -51.45 -63.74
N SER A 6 20.88 -51.11 -62.90
CA SER A 6 22.36 -51.35 -63.00
C SER A 6 23.17 -50.11 -62.56
N SER A 7 24.39 -50.13 -62.02
CA SER A 7 25.24 -51.04 -61.23
C SER A 7 26.47 -50.18 -60.79
N SER A 8 27.01 -50.40 -59.59
CA SER A 8 28.06 -49.64 -58.85
C SER A 8 29.48 -49.66 -59.50
N PRO A 9 30.56 -48.99 -58.97
CA PRO A 9 31.18 -49.32 -57.66
C PRO A 9 31.89 -48.20 -56.84
N LEU A 10 31.81 -48.39 -55.52
CA LEU A 10 32.78 -48.23 -54.41
C LEU A 10 34.09 -47.43 -54.62
N ARG A 11 34.34 -46.49 -53.70
CA ARG A 11 35.68 -46.23 -53.13
C ARG A 11 35.62 -46.07 -51.61
N SER A 12 36.70 -46.55 -51.01
CA SER A 12 36.95 -46.99 -49.65
C SER A 12 37.84 -46.00 -48.88
N PHE A 13 37.68 -45.99 -47.53
CA PHE A 13 38.72 -45.73 -46.50
C PHE A 13 39.29 -44.29 -46.42
N SER A 14 39.51 -43.60 -45.29
CA SER A 14 39.68 -43.96 -43.86
C SER A 14 39.41 -42.73 -42.97
N ALA A 15 38.92 -42.96 -41.75
CA ALA A 15 39.23 -42.13 -40.55
C ALA A 15 40.50 -42.72 -39.88
N PRO A 16 41.29 -41.99 -39.06
CA PRO A 16 40.93 -41.60 -37.69
C PRO A 16 41.50 -40.19 -37.33
N THR A 17 41.16 -39.48 -36.24
CA THR A 17 41.39 -39.77 -34.82
C THR A 17 40.74 -38.67 -33.97
N SER A 18 39.98 -39.05 -32.94
CA SER A 18 39.74 -38.24 -31.74
C SER A 18 40.90 -38.43 -30.75
N PRO A 19 41.14 -37.49 -29.81
CA PRO A 19 40.53 -37.68 -28.48
C PRO A 19 40.09 -36.39 -27.76
N SER A 20 39.01 -36.59 -26.98
CA SER A 20 38.57 -35.92 -25.74
C SER A 20 39.31 -34.69 -25.19
N ARG A 21 38.52 -33.65 -24.88
CA ARG A 21 38.57 -32.92 -23.58
C ARG A 21 37.36 -31.98 -23.42
N THR A 22 36.50 -32.29 -22.46
CA THR A 22 35.67 -31.31 -21.73
C THR A 22 36.44 -30.88 -20.47
N PRO A 23 35.91 -29.97 -19.63
CA PRO A 23 35.59 -28.56 -19.88
C PRO A 23 36.36 -27.64 -18.90
N SER A 24 36.57 -26.36 -19.22
CA SER A 24 37.06 -25.39 -18.22
C SER A 24 36.20 -24.14 -18.22
N ALA A 25 35.26 -24.12 -17.29
CA ALA A 25 34.50 -22.95 -16.88
C ALA A 25 35.41 -22.00 -16.09
N THR A 26 35.42 -20.72 -16.45
CA THR A 26 35.86 -19.62 -15.60
C THR A 26 34.65 -19.11 -14.82
N PRO A 27 34.67 -19.04 -13.48
CA PRO A 27 33.62 -18.38 -12.72
C PRO A 27 33.86 -16.86 -12.76
N SER A 28 32.98 -16.13 -13.44
CA SER A 28 32.82 -14.69 -13.20
C SER A 28 32.09 -14.53 -11.87
N SER A 29 32.68 -13.77 -10.94
CA SER A 29 32.14 -13.52 -9.61
C SER A 29 30.86 -12.69 -9.70
N VAL A 30 29.71 -13.36 -9.75
CA VAL A 30 28.41 -12.74 -9.48
C VAL A 30 28.28 -12.63 -7.96
N ARG A 31 28.20 -11.39 -7.46
CA ARG A 31 27.84 -11.13 -6.06
C ARG A 31 26.42 -11.67 -5.81
N PRO A 32 26.13 -12.29 -4.65
CA PRO A 32 24.76 -12.63 -4.32
C PRO A 32 23.93 -11.34 -4.25
N ARG A 33 22.81 -11.29 -4.98
CA ARG A 33 21.72 -10.34 -4.70
C ARG A 33 21.00 -10.86 -3.47
N ASP A 34 20.82 -9.98 -2.50
CA ASP A 34 20.05 -10.24 -1.30
C ASP A 34 18.60 -10.57 -1.70
N SER A 35 18.27 -11.85 -1.70
CA SER A 35 16.91 -12.34 -1.71
C SER A 35 16.24 -11.95 -0.40
N ALA A 36 15.02 -11.41 -0.47
CA ALA A 36 14.17 -11.14 0.68
C ALA A 36 14.28 -12.27 1.72
N THR A 37 14.83 -11.94 2.88
CA THR A 37 15.15 -12.91 3.93
C THR A 37 13.90 -13.17 4.77
N PRO A 38 13.67 -14.40 5.27
CA PRO A 38 12.61 -14.74 6.25
C PRO A 38 12.58 -13.88 7.54
N ALA A 39 13.57 -13.00 7.70
CA ALA A 39 13.66 -12.01 8.76
C ALA A 39 12.58 -10.92 8.71
N LYS A 40 12.06 -10.51 7.53
CA LYS A 40 11.00 -9.48 7.45
C LYS A 40 9.71 -9.96 8.15
N ILE A 41 9.28 -11.21 7.94
CA ILE A 41 8.11 -11.81 8.61
C ILE A 41 8.31 -11.91 10.14
N ALA A 42 9.50 -12.26 10.60
CA ALA A 42 9.81 -12.37 12.03
C ALA A 42 9.83 -11.00 12.75
N MET A 43 10.22 -9.93 12.05
CA MET A 43 10.23 -8.56 12.59
C MET A 43 8.81 -8.00 12.78
N ARG A 44 7.86 -8.38 11.92
CA ARG A 44 6.44 -7.98 11.99
C ARG A 44 5.72 -8.57 13.22
N ILE A 45 6.01 -9.82 13.60
CA ILE A 45 5.46 -10.46 14.82
C ILE A 45 5.98 -9.77 16.10
N ALA A 46 7.24 -9.30 16.10
CA ALA A 46 7.85 -8.65 17.26
C ALA A 46 7.26 -7.26 17.54
N TRP A 47 6.86 -6.51 16.51
CA TRP A 47 6.20 -5.21 16.69
C TRP A 47 4.81 -5.35 17.31
N ALA A 48 4.00 -6.33 16.86
CA ALA A 48 2.67 -6.58 17.41
C ALA A 48 2.68 -7.02 18.90
N ALA A 49 3.71 -7.74 19.34
CA ALA A 49 3.79 -8.26 20.70
C ALA A 49 4.16 -7.22 21.77
N THR A 50 4.79 -6.10 21.38
CA THR A 50 5.36 -5.14 22.35
C THR A 50 4.32 -4.16 22.92
N ASN A 51 3.17 -3.98 22.25
CA ASN A 51 2.17 -2.96 22.62
C ASN A 51 0.97 -3.46 23.43
N ALA A 52 0.89 -4.76 23.73
CA ALA A 52 -0.27 -5.36 24.43
C ALA A 52 -0.19 -5.28 25.97
N THR A 53 0.86 -4.71 26.58
CA THR A 53 1.11 -4.85 28.03
C THR A 53 1.22 -3.52 28.80
N THR A 54 0.47 -2.48 28.46
CA THR A 54 0.36 -1.30 29.35
C THR A 54 -0.97 -0.57 29.21
N SER A 55 -2.03 -1.10 29.82
CA SER A 55 -3.16 -0.25 30.23
C SER A 55 -4.05 -0.91 31.28
N GLN A 56 -3.57 -0.91 32.52
CA GLN A 56 -4.45 -0.99 33.70
C GLN A 56 -3.79 -0.19 34.83
N SER A 57 -4.38 0.97 35.14
CA SER A 57 -4.69 1.44 36.50
C SER A 57 -4.72 2.98 36.60
N ILE A 58 -5.62 3.49 37.46
CA ILE A 58 -5.57 4.79 38.18
C ILE A 58 -6.01 6.03 37.35
N CYS A 59 -6.90 6.94 37.79
CA CYS A 59 -7.65 7.13 39.03
C CYS A 59 -8.84 8.08 38.85
N ARG A 60 -9.77 7.99 39.81
CA ARG A 60 -10.91 8.88 40.08
C ARG A 60 -10.46 10.29 40.52
N GLY A 61 -11.27 11.31 40.26
CA GLY A 61 -11.07 12.64 40.86
C GLY A 61 -12.14 13.68 40.49
N SER A 62 -13.16 13.78 41.33
CA SER A 62 -14.25 14.77 41.33
C SER A 62 -13.79 16.18 41.76
N HIS A 63 -14.25 17.23 41.07
CA HIS A 63 -14.20 18.60 41.58
C HIS A 63 -15.54 19.35 41.44
N THR A 64 -15.89 20.00 42.55
CA THR A 64 -17.12 20.68 42.93
C THR A 64 -17.18 22.12 42.42
N ARG A 65 -18.40 22.59 42.12
CA ARG A 65 -18.77 23.96 41.75
C ARG A 65 -18.66 24.94 42.92
N SER A 66 -18.17 26.17 42.67
CA SER A 66 -18.46 27.39 43.46
C SER A 66 -18.90 28.50 42.49
N GLU A 67 -20.17 28.90 42.58
CA GLU A 67 -20.66 30.17 43.14
C GLU A 67 -20.43 31.42 42.25
N ALA A 68 -21.50 31.80 41.54
CA ALA A 68 -21.67 33.10 40.90
C ALA A 68 -22.60 33.95 41.77
N ARG A 69 -22.17 35.17 42.12
CA ARG A 69 -23.00 36.15 42.84
C ARG A 69 -23.01 37.46 42.04
N ALA A 70 -24.16 37.72 41.41
CA ALA A 70 -24.44 38.95 40.68
C ALA A 70 -24.84 40.07 41.66
N VAL A 71 -24.30 41.27 41.44
CA VAL A 71 -24.77 42.52 42.04
C VAL A 71 -25.07 43.47 40.88
N LEU A 72 -26.31 43.93 40.80
CA LEU A 72 -26.81 44.87 39.80
C LEU A 72 -27.08 46.24 40.43
N CYS A 73 -26.77 47.25 39.62
CA CYS A 73 -27.36 48.58 39.46
C CYS A 73 -27.34 49.62 40.59
N GLY A 74 -26.99 50.85 40.17
CA GLY A 74 -27.29 52.09 40.89
C GLY A 74 -26.56 53.32 40.33
N ASP A 75 -27.07 53.85 39.21
CA ASP A 75 -27.16 55.24 38.76
C ASP A 75 -26.10 56.30 39.15
N GLY A 76 -25.62 57.04 38.14
CA GLY A 76 -24.86 58.27 38.37
C GLY A 76 -24.36 58.92 37.09
N LEU A 77 -25.21 59.69 36.44
CA LEU A 77 -24.89 60.56 35.30
C LEU A 77 -24.01 61.73 35.79
N LEU A 78 -22.81 61.90 35.26
CA LEU A 78 -22.04 63.14 35.39
C LEU A 78 -21.17 63.41 34.16
N THR A 79 -21.65 64.36 33.36
CA THR A 79 -20.97 64.99 32.24
C THR A 79 -19.74 65.77 32.69
N VAL A 80 -18.56 65.44 32.15
CA VAL A 80 -17.37 66.30 32.27
C VAL A 80 -16.67 66.45 30.91
N ARG A 81 -16.35 67.72 30.63
CA ARG A 81 -15.84 68.34 29.41
C ARG A 81 -14.71 67.61 28.69
N ALA A 82 -14.86 67.53 27.36
CA ALA A 82 -13.81 67.16 26.42
C ALA A 82 -12.65 68.18 26.44
N ARG A 83 -11.45 67.71 26.82
CA ARG A 83 -10.18 68.38 26.49
C ARG A 83 -9.62 67.75 25.23
N ARG A 84 -9.42 68.56 24.18
CA ARG A 84 -8.73 68.15 22.94
C ARG A 84 -7.28 67.79 23.28
N ARG A 85 -6.90 66.52 23.12
CA ARG A 85 -5.50 66.06 23.09
C ARG A 85 -5.01 66.06 21.64
N ALA A 86 -3.79 66.55 21.44
CA ALA A 86 -3.05 66.54 20.17
C ALA A 86 -2.84 65.10 19.64
N PRO A 87 -2.63 64.90 18.32
CA PRO A 87 -2.51 63.57 17.75
C PRO A 87 -1.17 62.93 18.14
N ALA A 88 -1.24 61.79 18.83
CA ALA A 88 -0.08 60.93 19.04
C ALA A 88 0.20 60.14 17.76
N HIS A 89 1.40 60.31 17.23
CA HIS A 89 1.96 59.55 16.11
C HIS A 89 1.95 58.05 16.46
N ARG A 90 1.20 57.23 15.73
CA ARG A 90 1.30 55.77 15.83
C ARG A 90 2.47 55.28 14.96
N PRO A 91 3.44 54.51 15.48
CA PRO A 91 4.40 53.83 14.63
C PRO A 91 3.70 52.69 13.89
N GLY A 92 4.20 52.39 12.70
CA GLY A 92 3.59 51.48 11.72
C GLY A 92 3.19 50.13 12.31
N GLY A 93 1.99 49.69 11.92
CA GLY A 93 1.50 48.35 12.21
C GLY A 93 2.44 47.32 11.58
N ALA A 94 3.19 46.62 12.42
CA ALA A 94 3.80 45.36 12.05
C ALA A 94 2.67 44.44 11.58
N ARG A 95 2.69 44.08 10.29
CA ARG A 95 1.81 43.10 9.69
C ARG A 95 2.04 41.79 10.44
N LEU A 96 1.12 41.44 11.33
CA LEU A 96 1.15 40.18 12.06
C LEU A 96 1.02 39.07 11.01
N VAL A 97 2.13 38.46 10.62
CA VAL A 97 2.12 37.25 9.82
C VAL A 97 1.48 36.20 10.70
N ARG A 98 0.22 35.85 10.44
CA ARG A 98 -0.42 34.68 11.04
C ARG A 98 0.38 33.48 10.56
N LEU A 99 1.36 33.06 11.36
CA LEU A 99 1.94 31.74 11.27
C LEU A 99 0.79 30.77 11.54
N ARG A 100 0.20 30.26 10.47
CA ARG A 100 -0.83 29.23 10.53
C ARG A 100 -0.12 27.96 10.98
N MET A 101 -0.07 27.76 12.30
CA MET A 101 0.25 26.45 12.86
C MET A 101 -0.85 25.52 12.38
N ILE A 102 -0.54 24.69 11.38
CA ILE A 102 -1.42 23.63 10.92
C ILE A 102 -1.72 22.76 12.16
N PRO A 103 -2.99 22.62 12.57
CA PRO A 103 -3.36 21.73 13.68
C PRO A 103 -2.77 20.34 13.42
N ARG A 104 -2.17 19.72 14.44
CA ARG A 104 -1.47 18.42 14.26
C ARG A 104 -2.39 17.32 13.69
N GLU A 105 -3.69 17.41 13.94
CA GLU A 105 -4.73 16.55 13.37
C GLU A 105 -4.84 16.65 11.84
N GLU A 106 -4.72 17.86 11.26
CA GLU A 106 -4.85 18.05 9.79
C GLU A 106 -3.78 17.26 9.04
N ARG A 107 -2.59 17.15 9.63
CA ARG A 107 -1.44 16.47 9.01
C ARG A 107 -1.60 14.95 8.92
N PHE A 108 -2.37 14.30 9.79
CA PHE A 108 -2.59 12.86 9.70
C PHE A 108 -3.41 12.50 8.46
N PHE A 109 -4.50 13.23 8.19
CA PHE A 109 -5.32 13.01 7.00
C PHE A 109 -4.51 13.19 5.70
N ASP A 110 -3.64 14.21 5.66
CA ASP A 110 -2.79 14.45 4.51
C ASP A 110 -1.80 13.27 4.30
N MET A 111 -1.24 12.73 5.38
CA MET A 111 -0.33 11.57 5.31
C MET A 111 -1.04 10.27 4.91
N PHE A 112 -2.27 10.03 5.37
CA PHE A 112 -3.06 8.87 4.91
C PHE A 112 -3.37 8.96 3.41
N SER A 113 -3.69 10.16 2.94
CA SER A 113 -3.92 10.39 1.51
C SER A 113 -2.64 10.22 0.69
N GLU A 114 -1.49 10.63 1.23
CA GLU A 114 -0.17 10.45 0.61
C GLU A 114 0.20 8.97 0.49
N ASP A 115 0.02 8.20 1.56
CA ASP A 115 0.26 6.76 1.58
C ASP A 115 -0.63 6.02 0.58
N ALA A 116 -1.94 6.30 0.61
CA ALA A 116 -2.88 5.70 -0.34
C ALA A 116 -2.59 6.08 -1.80
N ALA A 117 -2.06 7.28 -2.06
CA ALA A 117 -1.61 7.67 -3.39
C ALA A 117 -0.36 6.88 -3.82
N ASN A 118 0.54 6.55 -2.89
CA ASN A 118 1.68 5.68 -3.14
C ASN A 118 1.24 4.24 -3.47
N VAL A 119 0.33 3.68 -2.68
CA VAL A 119 -0.28 2.35 -2.93
C VAL A 119 -0.95 2.30 -4.32
N LEU A 120 -1.75 3.31 -4.67
CA LEU A 120 -2.34 3.44 -6.01
C LEU A 120 -1.27 3.55 -7.11
N GLY A 121 -0.17 4.24 -6.84
CA GLY A 121 0.97 4.30 -7.75
C GLY A 121 1.58 2.93 -8.01
N ALA A 122 1.81 2.14 -6.96
CA ALA A 122 2.33 0.77 -7.05
C ALA A 122 1.38 -0.16 -7.81
N ALA A 123 0.08 -0.10 -7.53
CA ALA A 123 -0.93 -0.89 -8.25
C ALA A 123 -0.90 -0.60 -9.77
N ARG A 124 -0.77 0.67 -10.15
CA ARG A 124 -0.65 1.08 -11.56
C ARG A 124 0.65 0.62 -12.21
N LEU A 125 1.75 0.61 -11.46
CA LEU A 125 3.03 0.05 -11.92
C LEU A 125 2.90 -1.45 -12.17
N LEU A 126 2.24 -2.20 -11.28
CA LEU A 126 1.96 -3.62 -11.44
C LEU A 126 1.09 -3.88 -12.67
N GLU A 127 -0.05 -3.18 -12.81
CA GLU A 127 -0.90 -3.32 -14.00
C GLU A 127 -0.12 -3.02 -15.29
N ALA A 128 0.68 -1.95 -15.31
CA ALA A 128 1.51 -1.62 -16.46
C ALA A 128 2.55 -2.71 -16.75
N MET A 129 3.19 -3.26 -15.72
CA MET A 129 4.13 -4.38 -15.84
C MET A 129 3.49 -5.60 -16.46
N LEU A 130 2.28 -5.98 -16.05
CA LEU A 130 1.58 -7.14 -16.62
C LEU A 130 1.01 -6.86 -18.02
N ARG A 131 0.64 -5.62 -18.33
CA ARG A 131 0.10 -5.27 -19.65
C ARG A 131 1.15 -5.21 -20.75
N SER A 132 2.26 -4.51 -20.50
CA SER A 132 3.31 -4.36 -21.51
C SER A 132 4.32 -5.49 -21.48
N TYR A 133 4.52 -6.07 -20.29
CA TYR A 133 5.42 -7.19 -20.04
C TYR A 133 6.83 -7.03 -20.62
N ASP A 134 7.36 -5.81 -20.53
CA ASP A 134 8.69 -5.42 -20.98
C ASP A 134 9.57 -5.03 -19.79
N ALA A 135 10.87 -5.37 -19.86
CA ALA A 135 11.86 -5.02 -18.83
C ALA A 135 11.42 -5.38 -17.40
N ILE A 136 10.95 -6.61 -17.21
CA ILE A 136 10.34 -7.13 -15.98
C ILE A 136 11.18 -6.80 -14.73
N ASP A 137 12.48 -7.07 -14.73
CA ASP A 137 13.37 -6.73 -13.60
C ASP A 137 13.37 -5.25 -13.23
N ARG A 138 13.33 -4.36 -14.24
CA ARG A 138 13.31 -2.90 -14.00
C ARG A 138 11.98 -2.49 -13.39
N ARG A 139 10.87 -2.99 -13.94
CA ARG A 139 9.51 -2.67 -13.47
C ARG A 139 9.24 -3.21 -12.07
N ALA A 140 9.69 -4.43 -11.78
CA ALA A 140 9.67 -4.95 -10.42
C ALA A 140 10.49 -4.06 -9.47
N GLY A 141 11.67 -3.58 -9.89
CA GLY A 141 12.45 -2.60 -9.13
C GLY A 141 11.70 -1.29 -8.84
N GLU A 142 10.97 -0.76 -9.82
CA GLU A 142 10.13 0.44 -9.64
C GLU A 142 9.00 0.22 -8.61
N ILE A 143 8.46 -1.00 -8.52
CA ILE A 143 7.45 -1.39 -7.53
C ILE A 143 8.09 -1.52 -6.13
N ARG A 144 9.29 -2.11 -6.01
CA ARG A 144 10.04 -2.15 -4.73
C ARG A 144 10.38 -0.74 -4.22
N ASP A 145 10.72 0.17 -5.12
CA ASP A 145 10.91 1.59 -4.77
C ASP A 145 9.60 2.26 -4.31
N ALA A 146 8.44 1.73 -4.68
CA ALA A 146 7.15 2.17 -4.13
C ALA A 146 6.88 1.56 -2.75
N GLU A 147 7.16 0.27 -2.53
CA GLU A 147 7.11 -0.39 -1.21
C GLU A 147 7.96 0.38 -0.18
N HIS A 148 9.24 0.61 -0.48
CA HIS A 148 10.13 1.33 0.43
C HIS A 148 9.61 2.73 0.80
N ARG A 149 8.98 3.43 -0.16
CA ARG A 149 8.38 4.74 0.11
C ARG A 149 7.15 4.64 1.01
N GLY A 150 6.32 3.61 0.84
CA GLY A 150 5.18 3.36 1.73
C GLY A 150 5.64 3.06 3.15
N ASP A 151 6.67 2.22 3.28
CA ASP A 151 7.33 1.89 4.54
C ASP A 151 7.81 3.14 5.30
N GLU A 152 8.47 4.06 4.60
CA GLU A 152 8.90 5.35 5.16
C GLU A 152 7.72 6.22 5.61
N ILE A 153 6.61 6.24 4.87
CA ILE A 153 5.40 6.99 5.23
C ILE A 153 4.76 6.37 6.48
N SER A 154 4.54 5.06 6.49
CA SER A 154 4.00 4.30 7.63
C SER A 154 4.81 4.53 8.91
N HIS A 155 6.13 4.45 8.81
CA HIS A 155 7.03 4.74 9.93
C HIS A 155 6.88 6.19 10.40
N THR A 156 6.80 7.15 9.48
CA THR A 156 6.63 8.56 9.82
C THR A 156 5.28 8.81 10.53
N ILE A 157 4.21 8.14 10.12
CA ILE A 157 2.90 8.21 10.78
C ILE A 157 3.00 7.62 12.19
N GLY A 158 3.60 6.44 12.34
CA GLY A 158 3.80 5.77 13.63
C GLY A 158 4.54 6.64 14.64
N HIS A 159 5.70 7.19 14.26
CA HIS A 159 6.47 8.10 15.13
C HIS A 159 5.72 9.39 15.47
N ARG A 160 4.95 9.92 14.53
CA ARG A 160 4.10 11.08 14.79
C ARG A 160 3.00 10.73 15.80
N LEU A 161 2.43 9.54 15.71
CA LEU A 161 1.40 9.06 16.61
C LEU A 161 1.92 8.99 18.06
N GLU A 162 3.11 8.42 18.27
CA GLU A 162 3.77 8.32 19.58
C GLU A 162 3.99 9.70 20.24
N SER A 163 4.32 10.72 19.46
CA SER A 163 4.66 12.07 19.94
C SER A 163 3.47 13.05 19.97
N THR A 164 2.28 12.59 19.60
CA THR A 164 1.07 13.42 19.53
C THR A 164 0.10 13.05 20.63
N PHE A 165 -0.34 14.02 21.45
CA PHE A 165 -1.28 13.78 22.54
C PHE A 165 -2.74 13.66 22.08
N VAL A 166 -3.14 14.47 21.10
CA VAL A 166 -4.51 14.50 20.54
C VAL A 166 -4.48 14.00 19.10
N THR A 167 -5.20 12.90 18.84
CA THR A 167 -5.27 12.24 17.54
C THR A 167 -6.63 12.50 16.87
N PRO A 168 -6.74 12.45 15.54
CA PRO A 168 -8.01 12.70 14.84
C PRO A 168 -9.08 11.64 15.12
N PHE A 169 -8.65 10.42 15.48
CA PHE A 169 -9.48 9.29 15.91
C PHE A 169 -8.62 8.30 16.73
N ASP A 170 -9.20 7.16 17.12
CA ASP A 170 -8.55 6.13 17.94
C ASP A 170 -7.18 5.72 17.38
N ARG A 171 -6.17 5.56 18.26
CA ARG A 171 -4.80 5.21 17.86
C ARG A 171 -4.72 3.84 17.22
N GLU A 172 -5.52 2.92 17.74
CA GLU A 172 -5.64 1.54 17.28
C GLU A 172 -6.11 1.50 15.82
N GLU A 173 -7.03 2.40 15.44
CA GLU A 173 -7.51 2.49 14.07
C GLU A 173 -6.50 3.15 13.14
N ILE A 174 -5.71 4.12 13.63
CA ILE A 174 -4.59 4.68 12.87
C ILE A 174 -3.55 3.59 12.58
N HIS A 175 -3.19 2.78 13.58
CA HIS A 175 -2.28 1.65 13.39
C HIS A 175 -2.84 0.60 12.45
N ALA A 176 -4.11 0.24 12.59
CA ALA A 176 -4.76 -0.70 11.67
C ALA A 176 -4.77 -0.18 10.23
N LEU A 177 -5.04 1.11 10.04
CA LEU A 177 -5.08 1.73 8.72
C LEU A 177 -3.72 1.72 8.02
N ILE A 178 -2.65 2.17 8.70
CA ILE A 178 -1.30 2.16 8.11
C ILE A 178 -0.81 0.73 7.84
N SER A 179 -1.10 -0.21 8.75
CA SER A 179 -0.71 -1.61 8.57
C SER A 179 -1.48 -2.27 7.42
N GLY A 180 -2.73 -1.90 7.20
CA GLY A 180 -3.51 -2.42 6.07
C GLY A 180 -3.04 -1.87 4.73
N LEU A 181 -2.67 -0.59 4.66
CA LEU A 181 -2.09 0.00 3.44
C LEU A 181 -0.73 -0.62 3.10
N ASP A 182 0.09 -0.85 4.12
CA ASP A 182 1.35 -1.60 4.04
C ASP A 182 1.12 -3.01 3.49
N ASP A 183 0.17 -3.77 4.04
CA ASP A 183 -0.15 -5.11 3.53
C ASP A 183 -0.53 -5.11 2.03
N VAL A 184 -1.35 -4.15 1.57
CA VAL A 184 -1.70 -4.06 0.15
C VAL A 184 -0.45 -3.84 -0.71
N LEU A 185 0.44 -2.95 -0.27
CA LEU A 185 1.65 -2.61 -1.00
C LEU A 185 2.65 -3.77 -1.03
N ASP A 186 2.82 -4.48 0.09
CA ASP A 186 3.62 -5.69 0.21
C ASP A 186 3.15 -6.77 -0.79
N TYR A 187 1.85 -7.04 -0.87
CA TYR A 187 1.35 -8.03 -1.82
C TYR A 187 1.51 -7.59 -3.28
N ILE A 188 1.40 -6.30 -3.59
CA ILE A 188 1.71 -5.77 -4.93
C ILE A 188 3.19 -6.02 -5.28
N GLU A 189 4.10 -5.80 -4.34
CA GLU A 189 5.53 -6.11 -4.48
C GLU A 189 5.75 -7.61 -4.70
N GLU A 190 5.12 -8.44 -3.86
CA GLU A 190 5.27 -9.90 -3.89
C GLU A 190 4.77 -10.51 -5.22
N VAL A 191 3.69 -9.98 -5.80
CA VAL A 191 3.26 -10.37 -7.15
C VAL A 191 4.36 -10.07 -8.16
N ALA A 192 4.89 -8.85 -8.17
CA ALA A 192 5.90 -8.43 -9.14
C ALA A 192 7.20 -9.26 -9.03
N ASP A 193 7.68 -9.47 -7.81
CA ASP A 193 8.87 -10.28 -7.55
C ASP A 193 8.64 -11.76 -7.91
N THR A 194 7.45 -12.30 -7.67
CA THR A 194 7.09 -13.68 -8.07
C THR A 194 7.19 -13.86 -9.60
N PHE A 195 6.73 -12.90 -10.40
CA PHE A 195 6.89 -12.95 -11.86
C PHE A 195 8.35 -13.05 -12.30
N VAL A 196 9.25 -12.32 -11.62
CA VAL A 196 10.70 -12.38 -11.86
C VAL A 196 11.28 -13.72 -11.41
N LEU A 197 10.98 -14.13 -10.18
CA LEU A 197 11.55 -15.31 -9.52
C LEU A 197 11.17 -16.60 -10.25
N TYR A 198 9.93 -16.70 -10.74
CA TYR A 198 9.41 -17.89 -11.40
C TYR A 198 9.71 -17.94 -12.89
N HIS A 199 10.39 -16.91 -13.41
CA HIS A 199 10.69 -16.75 -14.84
C HIS A 199 9.42 -16.96 -15.69
N VAL A 200 8.34 -16.26 -15.33
CA VAL A 200 7.07 -16.35 -16.05
C VAL A 200 7.27 -15.85 -17.48
N GLU A 201 6.83 -16.62 -18.47
CA GLU A 201 7.08 -16.27 -19.88
C GLU A 201 6.16 -15.15 -20.38
N ALA A 202 4.90 -15.16 -19.94
CA ALA A 202 3.91 -14.14 -20.28
C ALA A 202 2.75 -14.11 -19.26
N PRO A 203 2.16 -12.95 -18.95
CA PRO A 203 0.96 -12.84 -18.14
C PRO A 203 -0.25 -13.47 -18.83
N THR A 204 -1.11 -14.11 -18.05
CA THR A 204 -2.43 -14.48 -18.54
C THR A 204 -3.34 -13.26 -18.61
N ALA A 205 -4.38 -13.33 -19.45
CA ALA A 205 -5.41 -12.28 -19.50
C ALA A 205 -6.09 -12.07 -18.15
N VAL A 206 -6.29 -13.16 -17.39
CA VAL A 206 -6.88 -13.15 -16.05
C VAL A 206 -5.97 -12.38 -15.08
N ALA A 207 -4.65 -12.61 -15.08
CA ALA A 207 -3.73 -11.89 -14.20
C ALA A 207 -3.73 -10.37 -14.49
N VAL A 208 -3.78 -10.00 -15.77
CA VAL A 208 -3.89 -8.59 -16.19
C VAL A 208 -5.20 -7.97 -15.73
N GLU A 209 -6.31 -8.72 -15.80
CA GLU A 209 -7.62 -8.26 -15.36
C GLU A 209 -7.70 -8.13 -13.83
N GLN A 210 -7.11 -9.06 -13.06
CA GLN A 210 -6.99 -8.95 -11.61
C GLN A 210 -6.14 -7.73 -11.21
N ALA A 211 -5.01 -7.46 -11.87
CA ALA A 211 -4.24 -6.25 -11.60
C ALA A 211 -5.05 -4.97 -11.88
N ALA A 212 -5.92 -4.98 -12.90
CA ALA A 212 -6.84 -3.86 -13.14
C ALA A 212 -7.93 -3.74 -12.05
N ILE A 213 -8.36 -4.85 -11.43
CA ILE A 213 -9.23 -4.82 -10.24
C ILE A 213 -8.51 -4.17 -9.06
N VAL A 214 -7.26 -4.58 -8.79
CA VAL A 214 -6.43 -3.99 -7.72
C VAL A 214 -6.30 -2.47 -7.90
N VAL A 215 -6.02 -1.99 -9.13
CA VAL A 215 -5.99 -0.55 -9.42
C VAL A 215 -7.31 0.12 -9.08
N ARG A 216 -8.45 -0.43 -9.52
CA ARG A 216 -9.79 0.14 -9.24
C ARG A 216 -10.08 0.18 -7.73
N GLN A 217 -9.70 -0.84 -6.96
CA GLN A 217 -9.85 -0.83 -5.51
C GLN A 217 -8.96 0.23 -4.86
N CYS A 218 -7.68 0.30 -5.24
CA CYS A 218 -6.76 1.33 -4.75
C CYS A 218 -7.24 2.75 -5.07
N GLU A 219 -7.92 2.96 -6.20
CA GLU A 219 -8.57 4.24 -6.52
C GLU A 219 -9.70 4.58 -5.54
N GLN A 220 -10.51 3.61 -5.13
CA GLN A 220 -11.53 3.81 -4.10
C GLN A 220 -10.91 4.11 -2.74
N LEU A 221 -9.87 3.36 -2.34
CA LEU A 221 -9.16 3.58 -1.07
C LEU A 221 -8.53 4.99 -1.01
N HIS A 222 -7.83 5.39 -2.08
CA HIS A 222 -7.26 6.73 -2.18
C HIS A 222 -8.35 7.81 -2.12
N GLN A 223 -9.47 7.65 -2.83
CA GLN A 223 -10.58 8.60 -2.74
C GLN A 223 -11.21 8.64 -1.35
N ALA A 224 -11.39 7.49 -0.69
CA ALA A 224 -11.92 7.40 0.66
C ALA A 224 -11.02 8.13 1.66
N LEU A 225 -9.71 7.92 1.61
CA LEU A 225 -8.74 8.54 2.50
C LEU A 225 -8.55 10.04 2.24
N THR A 226 -8.63 10.46 0.97
CA THR A 226 -8.68 11.89 0.60
C THR A 226 -9.89 12.60 1.24
N HIS A 227 -11.03 11.91 1.32
CA HIS A 227 -12.28 12.46 1.84
C HIS A 227 -12.59 12.05 3.28
N LEU A 228 -11.68 11.37 3.96
CA LEU A 228 -11.90 10.81 5.30
C LEU A 228 -12.24 11.90 6.32
N ARG A 229 -11.76 13.13 6.08
CA ARG A 229 -12.01 14.28 6.96
C ARG A 229 -13.51 14.54 7.10
N GLY A 230 -13.99 14.42 8.33
CA GLY A 230 -15.38 14.69 8.68
C GLY A 230 -16.30 13.46 8.60
N PHE A 231 -15.78 12.28 8.22
CA PHE A 231 -16.42 10.97 8.37
C PHE A 231 -17.82 10.87 7.74
N LYS A 232 -18.01 11.48 6.57
CA LYS A 232 -19.33 11.54 5.89
C LYS A 232 -19.22 11.20 4.42
N HIS A 233 -20.26 10.56 3.88
CA HIS A 233 -20.40 10.26 2.45
C HIS A 233 -19.27 9.37 1.90
N LEU A 234 -18.78 8.45 2.73
CA LEU A 234 -17.70 7.52 2.39
C LEU A 234 -18.22 6.12 1.98
N GLU A 235 -19.50 5.84 2.22
CA GLU A 235 -20.12 4.52 2.06
C GLU A 235 -20.00 3.94 0.67
N LYS A 236 -20.09 4.80 -0.34
CA LYS A 236 -19.91 4.45 -1.74
C LYS A 236 -18.55 3.79 -2.03
N TYR A 237 -17.51 4.10 -1.26
CA TYR A 237 -16.16 3.61 -1.53
C TYR A 237 -15.99 2.16 -1.09
N TRP A 238 -16.37 1.82 0.15
CA TRP A 238 -16.22 0.43 0.61
C TRP A 238 -17.23 -0.51 -0.07
N ILE A 239 -18.44 -0.03 -0.40
CA ILE A 239 -19.40 -0.79 -1.21
C ILE A 239 -18.80 -1.15 -2.57
N GLU A 240 -18.09 -0.21 -3.22
CA GLU A 240 -17.45 -0.49 -4.52
C GLU A 240 -16.23 -1.41 -4.37
N VAL A 241 -15.45 -1.27 -3.30
CA VAL A 241 -14.34 -2.21 -3.00
C VAL A 241 -14.87 -3.64 -2.81
N HIS A 242 -15.95 -3.83 -2.05
CA HIS A 242 -16.61 -5.14 -1.88
C HIS A 242 -17.12 -5.70 -3.21
N ARG A 243 -17.71 -4.86 -4.07
CA ARG A 243 -18.16 -5.31 -5.41
C ARG A 243 -16.98 -5.79 -6.27
N LEU A 244 -15.86 -5.07 -6.20
CA LEU A 244 -14.63 -5.38 -6.94
C LEU A 244 -13.92 -6.63 -6.39
N GLU A 245 -13.94 -6.84 -5.07
CA GLU A 245 -13.43 -8.07 -4.46
C GLU A 245 -14.19 -9.28 -5.02
N ASN A 246 -15.52 -9.26 -4.95
CA ASN A 246 -16.36 -10.34 -5.47
C ASN A 246 -16.11 -10.63 -6.96
N GLU A 247 -15.81 -9.60 -7.76
CA GLU A 247 -15.42 -9.73 -9.16
C GLU A 247 -14.07 -10.46 -9.30
N GLY A 248 -13.07 -10.06 -8.52
CA GLY A 248 -11.74 -10.65 -8.49
C GLY A 248 -11.73 -12.11 -8.02
N ASP A 249 -12.53 -12.40 -7.02
CA ASP A 249 -12.74 -13.71 -6.42
C ASP A 249 -13.33 -14.72 -7.41
N GLN A 250 -14.34 -14.30 -8.18
CA GLN A 250 -14.94 -15.12 -9.22
C GLN A 250 -13.95 -15.41 -10.36
N LEU A 251 -13.17 -14.40 -10.74
CA LEU A 251 -12.15 -14.51 -11.77
C LEU A 251 -11.03 -15.48 -11.35
N ALA A 252 -10.54 -15.37 -10.11
CA ALA A 252 -9.52 -16.25 -9.54
C ALA A 252 -10.00 -17.71 -9.54
N ARG A 253 -11.18 -17.98 -8.99
CA ARG A 253 -11.75 -19.33 -8.88
C ARG A 253 -11.91 -19.98 -10.25
N LYS A 254 -12.38 -19.23 -11.25
CA LYS A 254 -12.51 -19.73 -12.62
C LYS A 254 -11.15 -20.07 -13.21
N ALA A 255 -10.17 -19.16 -13.09
CA ALA A 255 -8.84 -19.37 -13.64
C ALA A 255 -8.13 -20.58 -13.00
N ILE A 256 -8.29 -20.78 -11.68
CA ILE A 256 -7.79 -21.95 -10.98
C ILE A 256 -8.48 -23.23 -11.48
N ALA A 257 -9.81 -23.23 -11.64
CA ALA A 257 -10.52 -24.40 -12.19
C ALA A 257 -10.04 -24.76 -13.61
N ASP A 258 -9.78 -23.75 -14.45
CA ASP A 258 -9.27 -23.94 -15.81
C ASP A 258 -7.83 -24.49 -15.80
N LEU A 259 -6.97 -24.06 -14.87
CA LEU A 259 -5.62 -24.63 -14.70
C LEU A 259 -5.65 -26.14 -14.45
N PHE A 260 -6.52 -26.61 -13.56
CA PHE A 260 -6.60 -28.02 -13.18
C PHE A 260 -7.34 -28.91 -14.20
N SER A 261 -8.11 -28.32 -15.12
CA SER A 261 -8.89 -29.07 -16.13
C SER A 261 -8.28 -29.05 -17.53
N SER A 262 -7.37 -28.13 -17.81
CA SER A 262 -6.75 -27.95 -19.14
C SER A 262 -5.68 -29.00 -19.51
N GLY A 263 -5.22 -29.80 -18.55
CA GLY A 263 -4.08 -30.70 -18.76
C GLY A 263 -2.74 -29.96 -18.89
N ALA A 264 -2.64 -28.76 -18.31
CA ALA A 264 -1.41 -27.97 -18.26
C ALA A 264 -0.26 -28.71 -17.56
N ASP A 265 0.96 -28.29 -17.87
CA ASP A 265 2.15 -28.79 -17.20
C ASP A 265 2.08 -28.53 -15.67
N PRO A 266 2.39 -29.52 -14.81
CA PRO A 266 2.27 -29.34 -13.36
C PRO A 266 3.08 -28.17 -12.80
N LEU A 267 4.23 -27.81 -13.39
CA LEU A 267 5.02 -26.67 -12.93
C LEU A 267 4.29 -25.36 -13.24
N GLU A 268 3.67 -25.25 -14.40
CA GLU A 268 2.84 -24.09 -14.76
C GLU A 268 1.60 -23.99 -13.87
N VAL A 269 0.96 -25.11 -13.52
CA VAL A 269 -0.15 -25.12 -12.55
C VAL A 269 0.31 -24.57 -11.19
N ILE A 270 1.50 -24.95 -10.71
CA ILE A 270 2.05 -24.45 -9.44
C ILE A 270 2.28 -22.94 -9.50
N LYS A 271 3.01 -22.46 -10.53
CA LYS A 271 3.31 -21.03 -10.69
C LYS A 271 2.04 -20.19 -10.75
N TRP A 272 1.09 -20.57 -11.61
CA TRP A 272 -0.11 -19.78 -11.81
C TRP A 272 -1.08 -19.85 -10.64
N LYS A 273 -1.18 -21.00 -9.96
CA LYS A 273 -1.99 -21.08 -8.74
C LYS A 273 -1.47 -20.12 -7.67
N GLU A 274 -0.15 -19.99 -7.52
CA GLU A 274 0.45 -19.06 -6.55
C GLU A 274 0.25 -17.60 -6.96
N ILE A 275 0.50 -17.24 -8.23
CA ILE A 275 0.29 -15.89 -8.74
C ILE A 275 -1.17 -15.44 -8.60
N TYR A 276 -2.14 -16.30 -8.94
CA TYR A 276 -3.56 -15.99 -8.73
C TYR A 276 -3.90 -15.83 -7.26
N GLY A 277 -3.32 -16.64 -6.38
CA GLY A 277 -3.50 -16.50 -4.93
C GLY A 277 -2.95 -15.19 -4.39
N LEU A 278 -1.80 -14.72 -4.87
CA LEU A 278 -1.22 -13.43 -4.47
C LEU A 278 -2.05 -12.25 -4.96
N LEU A 279 -2.55 -12.30 -6.19
CA LEU A 279 -3.46 -11.28 -6.74
C LEU A 279 -4.79 -11.25 -5.98
N GLU A 280 -5.37 -12.41 -5.66
CA GLU A 280 -6.56 -12.54 -4.82
C GLU A 280 -6.31 -11.98 -3.40
N ALA A 281 -5.17 -12.31 -2.78
CA ALA A 281 -4.80 -11.75 -1.48
C ALA A 281 -4.62 -10.23 -1.51
N THR A 282 -4.07 -9.67 -2.59
CA THR A 282 -3.98 -8.20 -2.77
C THR A 282 -5.37 -7.55 -2.78
N ILE A 283 -6.32 -8.20 -3.46
CA ILE A 283 -7.71 -7.74 -3.59
C ILE A 283 -8.44 -7.80 -2.25
N ASP A 284 -8.27 -8.89 -1.50
CA ASP A 284 -8.78 -9.08 -0.14
C ASP A 284 -8.20 -8.02 0.82
N LYS A 285 -6.90 -7.72 0.72
CA LYS A 285 -6.28 -6.67 1.55
C LYS A 285 -6.82 -5.27 1.25
N CYS A 286 -7.21 -4.99 0.02
CA CYS A 286 -7.90 -3.75 -0.27
C CYS A 286 -9.27 -3.68 0.44
N GLU A 287 -10.00 -4.80 0.51
CA GLU A 287 -11.25 -4.89 1.28
C GLU A 287 -11.01 -4.73 2.79
N ASP A 288 -9.97 -5.36 3.35
CA ASP A 288 -9.60 -5.18 4.77
C ASP A 288 -9.42 -3.69 5.12
N VAL A 289 -8.71 -2.93 4.28
CA VAL A 289 -8.54 -1.48 4.44
C VAL A 289 -9.88 -0.75 4.34
N ALA A 290 -10.73 -1.11 3.39
CA ALA A 290 -12.06 -0.51 3.27
C ALA A 290 -12.94 -0.77 4.52
N ASN A 291 -12.86 -1.98 5.09
CA ASN A 291 -13.54 -2.35 6.33
C ASN A 291 -13.01 -1.57 7.55
N ILE A 292 -11.70 -1.25 7.58
CA ILE A 292 -11.13 -0.33 8.57
C ILE A 292 -11.71 1.08 8.42
N ILE A 293 -11.78 1.60 7.20
CA ILE A 293 -12.36 2.93 6.91
C ILE A 293 -13.84 2.99 7.31
N GLU A 294 -14.63 1.96 6.99
CA GLU A 294 -16.03 1.83 7.39
C GLU A 294 -16.15 1.91 8.93
N ARG A 295 -15.37 1.11 9.65
CA ARG A 295 -15.39 1.08 11.12
C ARG A 295 -15.03 2.43 11.74
N ILE A 296 -14.00 3.10 11.23
CA ILE A 296 -13.63 4.48 11.63
C ILE A 296 -14.83 5.40 11.41
N THR A 297 -15.43 5.35 10.23
CA THR A 297 -16.54 6.22 9.85
C THR A 297 -17.74 6.03 10.77
N ILE A 298 -18.15 4.79 11.04
CA ILE A 298 -19.30 4.47 11.90
C ILE A 298 -19.08 4.95 13.35
N LYS A 299 -17.85 4.85 13.87
CA LYS A 299 -17.51 5.34 15.22
C LYS A 299 -17.62 6.85 15.38
N HIS A 300 -17.48 7.60 14.28
CA HIS A 300 -17.41 9.06 14.27
C HIS A 300 -18.59 9.75 13.55
N ALA A 301 -19.60 8.98 13.11
CA ALA A 301 -20.80 9.44 12.43
C ALA A 301 -21.84 10.09 13.37
#